data_AF-C7GDD1-F1
#
_entry.id   AF-C7GDD1-F1
#
_cell.length_a   1.000
_cell.length_b   1.000
_cell.length_c   1.000
_cell.angle_alpha   90.00
_cell.angle_beta   90.00
_cell.angle_gamma   90.00
#
_symmetry.space_group_name_H-M   'P 1'
#
loop_
_entity.id
_entity.type
_entity.pdbx_description
1 polymer ?
#
loop_
_entity_poly.entity_id
_entity_poly.type
_entity_poly.pdbx_seq_one_letter_code
_entity_poly.pdbx_strand_id
1 'polypeptide(L)'
;MKDLQSIPKTLKEKTKGVNKKQLALKCAPYVIFGYVLNKVSWLYGQQAGDNTLQKVLDTINGIGGAFHNPLPSFLPRDLLVGVGCGIGFRMVVYYKAKNAKKFRQGVEYGSARWGTAKDIEPYVDPVLLEP
;
A
#
# COMPACT_ATOMS: atom_id res chain seq x y z
N MET A 1 -12.34 -1.87 34.79
CA MET A 1 -10.98 -2.49 34.79
C MET A 1 -10.94 -3.92 34.24
N LYS A 2 -12.06 -4.68 34.22
CA LYS A 2 -12.11 -6.04 33.67
C LYS A 2 -11.94 -6.11 32.15
N ASP A 3 -12.37 -5.08 31.42
CA ASP A 3 -12.25 -5.00 29.96
C ASP A 3 -10.81 -4.81 29.47
N LEU A 4 -9.97 -4.10 30.21
CA LEU A 4 -8.57 -3.92 29.80
C LEU A 4 -7.77 -5.24 29.83
N GLN A 5 -8.18 -6.19 30.67
CA GLN A 5 -7.52 -7.50 30.79
C GLN A 5 -8.01 -8.53 29.75
N SER A 6 -9.15 -8.29 29.08
CA SER A 6 -9.64 -9.17 28.01
C SER A 6 -9.02 -8.82 26.65
N ILE A 7 -8.60 -7.57 26.44
CA ILE A 7 -7.88 -7.13 25.25
C ILE A 7 -6.63 -7.99 24.96
N PRO A 8 -5.69 -8.22 25.90
CA PRO A 8 -4.53 -9.07 25.60
C PRO A 8 -4.92 -10.52 25.32
N LYS A 9 -6.00 -11.04 25.93
CA LYS A 9 -6.49 -12.40 25.70
C LYS A 9 -7.08 -12.56 24.30
N THR A 10 -7.93 -11.64 23.88
CA THR A 10 -8.52 -11.59 22.52
C THR A 10 -7.48 -11.36 21.43
N LEU A 11 -6.46 -10.53 21.69
CA LEU A 11 -5.33 -10.34 20.77
C LEU A 11 -4.50 -11.63 20.65
N LYS A 12 -4.17 -12.28 21.78
CA LYS A 12 -3.43 -13.55 21.80
C LYS A 12 -4.18 -14.65 21.05
N GLU A 13 -5.51 -14.67 21.15
CA GLU A 13 -6.39 -15.59 20.45
C GLU A 13 -6.43 -15.33 18.93
N LYS A 14 -6.56 -14.05 18.52
CA LYS A 14 -6.43 -13.64 17.10
C LYS A 14 -5.05 -13.95 16.52
N THR A 15 -4.01 -13.91 17.35
CA THR A 15 -2.62 -14.18 16.92
C THR A 15 -2.31 -15.69 16.82
N LYS A 16 -3.03 -16.53 17.58
CA LYS A 16 -2.83 -18.00 17.62
C LYS A 16 -3.05 -18.69 16.28
N GLY A 17 -3.90 -18.13 15.41
CA GLY A 17 -4.20 -18.65 14.07
C GLY A 17 -3.40 -18.02 12.93
N VAL A 18 -2.47 -17.10 13.23
CA VAL A 18 -1.73 -16.37 12.17
C VAL A 18 -0.64 -17.26 11.59
N ASN A 19 -0.79 -17.60 10.32
CA ASN A 19 0.17 -18.42 9.60
C ASN A 19 1.46 -17.61 9.35
N LYS A 20 2.47 -17.81 10.21
CA LYS A 20 3.72 -17.02 10.25
C LYS A 20 4.41 -16.90 8.88
N LYS A 21 4.34 -17.96 8.06
CA LYS A 21 4.89 -17.97 6.70
C LYS A 21 4.15 -17.02 5.75
N GLN A 22 2.81 -17.02 5.78
CA GLN A 22 2.03 -16.07 4.98
C GLN A 22 2.20 -14.63 5.46
N LEU A 23 2.31 -14.43 6.78
CA LEU A 23 2.57 -13.10 7.33
C LEU A 23 3.94 -12.59 6.88
N ALA A 24 4.99 -13.40 7.02
CA ALA A 24 6.32 -13.07 6.56
C ALA A 24 6.33 -12.77 5.05
N LEU A 25 5.65 -13.57 4.23
CA LEU A 25 5.54 -13.32 2.78
C LEU A 25 4.81 -12.01 2.46
N LYS A 26 3.75 -11.68 3.21
CA LYS A 26 3.01 -10.41 3.07
C LYS A 26 3.78 -9.21 3.61
N CYS A 27 4.75 -9.41 4.51
CA CYS A 27 5.59 -8.37 5.08
C CYS A 27 6.92 -8.20 4.31
N ALA A 28 7.42 -9.24 3.65
CA ALA A 28 8.66 -9.27 2.88
C ALA A 28 8.83 -8.08 1.92
N PRO A 29 7.86 -7.72 1.06
CA PRO A 29 8.04 -6.60 0.14
C PRO A 29 8.20 -5.25 0.87
N TYR A 30 7.57 -5.10 2.05
CA TYR A 30 7.68 -3.90 2.86
C TYR A 30 9.02 -3.80 3.60
N VAL A 31 9.55 -4.94 4.04
CA VAL A 31 10.88 -5.03 4.67
C VAL A 31 11.98 -4.74 3.65
N ILE A 32 11.88 -5.29 2.44
CA ILE A 32 12.83 -5.03 1.35
C ILE A 32 12.81 -3.53 0.98
N PHE A 33 11.62 -2.93 0.85
CA PHE A 33 11.49 -1.51 0.56
C PHE A 33 12.07 -0.63 1.67
N GLY A 34 11.81 -0.97 2.94
CA GLY A 34 12.40 -0.29 4.09
C GLY A 34 13.93 -0.41 4.12
N TYR A 35 14.48 -1.57 3.77
CA TYR A 35 15.93 -1.80 3.67
C TYR A 35 16.59 -0.94 2.58
N VAL A 36 15.98 -0.85 1.40
CA VAL A 36 16.47 -0.02 0.29
C VAL A 36 16.49 1.46 0.72
N LEU A 37 15.41 1.96 1.32
CA LEU A 37 15.34 3.35 1.78
C LEU A 37 16.29 3.65 2.93
N ASN A 38 16.51 2.70 3.84
CA ASN A 38 17.50 2.79 4.91
C ASN A 38 18.93 2.98 4.34
N LYS A 39 19.29 2.23 3.29
CA LYS A 39 20.58 2.39 2.59
C LYS A 39 20.70 3.74 1.88
N VAL A 40 19.64 4.18 1.22
CA VAL A 40 19.61 5.49 0.52
C VAL A 40 19.75 6.65 1.52
N SER A 41 19.09 6.56 2.69
CA SER A 41 19.19 7.56 3.76
C SER A 41 20.61 7.65 4.33
N TRP A 42 21.25 6.51 4.57
CA TRP A 42 22.63 6.46 5.05
C TRP A 42 23.60 7.08 4.04
N LEU A 43 23.48 6.72 2.76
CA LEU A 43 24.28 7.30 1.69
C LEU A 43 24.10 8.82 1.60
N TYR A 44 22.84 9.27 1.63
CA TYR A 44 22.52 10.70 1.61
C TYR A 44 23.12 11.46 2.81
N GLY A 45 23.17 10.82 3.98
CA GLY A 45 23.83 11.37 5.17
C GLY A 45 25.37 11.39 5.09
N GLN A 46 25.97 10.54 4.26
CA GLN A 46 27.41 10.48 4.05
C GLN A 46 27.91 11.54 3.05
N GLN A 47 27.05 12.05 2.18
CA GLN A 47 27.43 13.04 1.16
C GLN A 47 27.52 14.45 1.77
N ALA A 48 28.71 15.04 1.73
CA ALA A 48 28.99 16.42 2.14
C ALA A 48 28.87 17.40 0.95
N GLY A 49 27.69 17.51 0.35
CA GLY A 49 27.42 18.52 -0.70
C GLY A 49 26.69 19.75 -0.17
N ASP A 50 27.10 20.94 -0.58
CA ASP A 50 26.44 22.22 -0.23
C ASP A 50 25.08 22.39 -0.91
N ASN A 51 24.85 21.70 -2.03
CA ASN A 51 23.62 21.75 -2.81
C ASN A 51 22.84 20.42 -2.74
N THR A 52 21.54 20.51 -2.46
CA THR A 52 20.63 19.36 -2.33
C THR A 52 20.54 18.52 -3.61
N LEU A 53 20.54 19.16 -4.79
CA LEU A 53 20.49 18.45 -6.07
C LEU A 53 21.77 17.64 -6.33
N GLN A 54 22.93 18.21 -6.03
CA GLN A 54 24.21 17.53 -6.21
C GLN A 54 24.32 16.32 -5.26
N LYS A 55 23.93 16.50 -3.99
CA LYS A 55 23.82 15.39 -3.02
C LYS A 55 22.94 14.25 -3.52
N VAL A 56 21.80 14.57 -4.12
CA VAL A 56 20.88 13.55 -4.67
C VAL A 56 21.53 12.82 -5.85
N LEU A 57 22.14 13.54 -6.78
CA LEU A 57 22.83 12.93 -7.93
C LEU A 57 24.00 12.04 -7.49
N ASP A 58 24.82 12.50 -6.55
CA ASP A 58 25.95 11.74 -6.00
C ASP A 58 25.46 10.51 -5.23
N THR A 59 24.32 10.62 -4.54
CA THR A 59 23.65 9.48 -3.90
C THR A 59 23.19 8.46 -4.94
N ILE A 60 22.57 8.89 -6.05
CA ILE A 60 22.10 7.99 -7.12
C ILE A 60 23.26 7.28 -7.82
N ASN A 61 24.36 7.99 -8.08
CA ASN A 61 25.56 7.39 -8.67
C ASN A 61 26.28 6.45 -7.69
N GLY A 62 26.28 6.75 -6.38
CA GLY A 62 26.90 5.95 -5.33
C GLY A 62 26.05 4.77 -4.83
N ILE A 63 24.75 4.72 -5.19
CA ILE A 63 23.82 3.66 -4.79
C ILE A 63 24.34 2.27 -5.15
N GLY A 64 24.91 2.10 -6.36
CA GLY A 64 25.46 0.82 -6.81
C GLY A 64 26.59 0.28 -5.92
N GLY A 65 27.40 1.18 -5.33
CA GLY A 65 28.45 0.80 -4.39
C GLY A 65 27.92 0.45 -3.00
N ALA A 66 26.84 1.09 -2.54
CA ALA A 66 26.27 0.81 -1.22
C ALA A 66 25.56 -0.54 -1.12
N PHE A 67 25.07 -1.09 -2.24
CA PHE A 67 24.44 -2.41 -2.28
C PHE A 67 25.44 -3.57 -2.29
N HIS A 68 26.75 -3.32 -2.49
CA HIS A 68 27.78 -4.35 -2.36
C HIS A 68 27.94 -4.86 -0.92
N ASN A 69 27.64 -4.03 0.09
CA ASN A 69 27.66 -4.46 1.48
C ASN A 69 26.22 -4.82 1.92
N PRO A 70 25.91 -6.11 2.16
CA PRO A 70 24.57 -6.59 2.52
C PRO A 70 24.13 -6.16 3.93
N LEU A 71 25.00 -5.50 4.71
CA LEU A 71 24.67 -5.08 6.06
C LEU A 71 23.79 -3.81 6.05
N PRO A 72 22.63 -3.83 6.73
CA PRO A 72 21.83 -2.63 6.95
C PRO A 72 22.58 -1.63 7.83
N SER A 73 22.35 -0.33 7.61
CA SER A 73 22.80 0.71 8.55
C SER A 73 22.10 0.50 9.89
N PHE A 74 22.88 0.42 10.98
CA PHE A 74 22.38 0.34 12.36
C PHE A 74 22.18 1.71 13.01
N LEU A 75 22.19 2.80 12.23
CA LEU A 75 21.90 4.12 12.76
C LEU A 75 20.40 4.23 13.12
N PRO A 76 20.05 4.71 14.32
CA PRO A 76 18.66 4.89 14.74
C PRO A 76 17.86 5.79 13.80
N ARG A 77 18.52 6.81 13.21
CA ARG A 77 17.90 7.75 12.26
C ARG A 77 17.46 7.05 10.98
N ASP A 78 18.34 6.26 10.36
CA ASP A 78 18.03 5.55 9.12
C ASP A 78 16.98 4.46 9.37
N LEU A 79 17.05 3.78 10.53
CA LEU A 79 16.04 2.80 10.94
C LEU A 79 14.65 3.44 11.08
N LEU A 80 14.56 4.61 11.70
CA LEU A 80 13.31 5.37 11.82
C LEU A 80 12.76 5.78 10.46
N VAL A 81 13.62 6.23 9.55
CA VAL A 81 13.23 6.57 8.16
C VAL A 81 12.75 5.33 7.42
N GLY A 82 13.47 4.21 7.50
CA GLY A 82 13.09 2.94 6.87
C GLY A 82 11.76 2.39 7.40
N VAL A 83 11.55 2.43 8.73
CA VAL A 83 10.29 2.02 9.37
C VAL A 83 9.14 2.97 9.00
N GLY A 84 9.37 4.28 9.06
CA GLY A 84 8.37 5.30 8.72
C GLY A 84 7.91 5.17 7.27
N CYS A 85 8.85 5.05 6.33
CA CYS A 85 8.53 4.84 4.92
C CYS A 85 7.86 3.49 4.65
N GLY A 86 8.27 2.42 5.35
CA GLY A 86 7.63 1.10 5.25
C GLY A 86 6.16 1.12 5.70
N ILE A 87 5.87 1.80 6.82
CA ILE A 87 4.51 2.00 7.33
C ILE A 87 3.70 2.89 6.39
N GLY A 88 4.28 3.99 5.90
CA GLY A 88 3.63 4.89 4.94
C GLY A 88 3.25 4.16 3.64
N PHE A 89 4.17 3.38 3.08
CA PHE A 89 3.89 2.58 1.87
C PHE A 89 2.81 1.53 2.14
N ARG A 90 2.84 0.87 3.31
CA ARG A 90 1.79 -0.06 3.73
C ARG A 90 0.42 0.62 3.83
N MET A 91 0.36 1.84 4.36
CA MET A 91 -0.87 2.64 4.45
C MET A 91 -1.42 2.99 3.06
N VAL A 92 -0.58 3.42 2.12
CA VAL A 92 -0.99 3.73 0.74
C VAL A 92 -1.52 2.49 0.03
N VAL A 93 -0.79 1.37 0.08
CA VAL A 93 -1.24 0.10 -0.53
C VAL A 93 -2.51 -0.40 0.13
N TYR A 94 -2.63 -0.28 1.45
CA TYR A 94 -3.83 -0.67 2.18
C TYR A 94 -5.04 0.18 1.77
N TYR A 95 -4.86 1.50 1.65
CA TYR A 95 -5.90 2.40 1.17
C TYR A 95 -6.32 2.07 -0.26
N LYS A 96 -5.35 1.87 -1.17
CA LYS A 96 -5.62 1.45 -2.55
C LYS A 96 -6.30 0.08 -2.61
N ALA A 97 -5.88 -0.91 -1.81
CA ALA A 97 -6.48 -2.24 -1.79
C ALA A 97 -7.91 -2.24 -1.22
N LYS A 98 -8.19 -1.37 -0.24
CA LYS A 98 -9.55 -1.16 0.28
C LYS A 98 -10.44 -0.41 -0.71
N ASN A 99 -9.91 0.53 -1.49
CA ASN A 99 -10.65 1.23 -2.54
C ASN A 99 -10.80 0.42 -3.84
N ALA A 100 -9.88 -0.49 -4.17
CA ALA A 100 -9.90 -1.25 -5.42
C ALA A 100 -11.09 -2.22 -5.54
N LYS A 101 -11.74 -2.60 -4.43
CA LYS A 101 -12.93 -3.46 -4.45
C LYS A 101 -14.25 -2.71 -4.55
N LYS A 102 -14.24 -1.36 -4.56
CA LYS A 102 -15.43 -0.54 -4.79
C LYS A 102 -15.29 0.17 -6.13
N PHE A 103 -15.59 -0.54 -7.22
CA PHE A 103 -15.53 -0.03 -8.59
C PHE A 103 -16.48 1.15 -8.89
N ARG A 104 -17.35 1.56 -7.94
CA ARG A 104 -18.12 2.82 -8.01
C ARG A 104 -18.31 3.40 -6.61
N GLN A 105 -17.35 4.18 -6.14
CA GLN A 105 -17.51 4.96 -4.91
C GLN A 105 -18.44 6.15 -5.21
N GLY A 106 -19.66 6.12 -4.67
CA GLY A 106 -20.65 7.20 -4.82
C GLY A 106 -21.78 6.95 -5.81
N VAL A 107 -21.81 5.79 -6.48
CA VAL A 107 -22.96 5.37 -7.27
C VAL A 107 -23.55 4.14 -6.58
N GLU A 108 -24.68 4.33 -5.90
CA GLU A 108 -25.44 3.23 -5.32
C GLU A 108 -25.65 2.17 -6.40
N TYR A 109 -25.60 0.90 -6.01
CA TYR A 109 -25.85 -0.25 -6.87
C TYR A 109 -27.25 -0.21 -7.55
N GLY A 110 -28.09 0.76 -7.17
CA GLY A 110 -29.41 1.04 -7.71
C GLY A 110 -29.58 2.36 -8.48
N SER A 111 -28.51 3.07 -8.87
CA SER A 111 -28.67 4.25 -9.77
C SER A 111 -29.04 3.88 -11.21
N ALA A 112 -29.17 2.58 -11.50
CA ALA A 112 -29.67 2.09 -12.77
C ALA A 112 -31.14 2.50 -12.90
N ARG A 113 -31.37 3.60 -13.62
CA ARG A 113 -32.73 3.99 -14.03
C ARG A 113 -33.19 2.98 -15.07
N TRP A 114 -34.35 2.37 -14.85
CA TRP A 114 -35.01 1.57 -15.88
C TRP A 114 -35.30 2.47 -17.09
N GLY A 115 -35.02 1.97 -18.29
CA GLY A 115 -35.37 2.66 -19.54
C GLY A 115 -36.87 2.94 -19.58
N THR A 116 -37.23 4.09 -20.12
CA THR A 116 -38.63 4.51 -20.32
C THR A 116 -39.14 3.84 -21.60
N ALA A 117 -40.46 3.78 -21.83
CA ALA A 117 -41.04 3.19 -23.05
C ALA A 117 -40.39 3.71 -24.36
N LYS A 118 -39.98 4.98 -24.38
CA LYS A 118 -39.26 5.63 -25.48
C LYS A 118 -37.89 5.01 -25.81
N ASP A 119 -37.23 4.42 -24.81
CA ASP A 119 -35.92 3.77 -24.99
C ASP A 119 -36.07 2.37 -25.60
N ILE A 120 -37.29 1.81 -25.58
CA ILE A 120 -37.63 0.46 -26.08
C ILE A 120 -38.28 0.55 -27.47
N GLU A 121 -38.88 1.70 -27.83
CA GLU A 121 -39.53 1.98 -29.13
C GLU A 121 -38.79 1.47 -30.38
N PRO A 122 -37.46 1.65 -30.55
CA PRO A 122 -36.77 1.16 -31.76
C PRO A 122 -36.60 -0.37 -31.82
N TYR A 123 -36.94 -1.10 -30.76
CA TYR A 123 -36.85 -2.56 -30.66
C TYR A 123 -38.21 -3.24 -30.51
N VAL A 124 -39.31 -2.48 -30.52
CA VAL A 124 -40.66 -3.05 -30.56
C VAL A 124 -40.96 -3.45 -32.00
N ASP A 125 -41.09 -4.76 -32.23
CA ASP A 125 -41.46 -5.33 -33.52
C ASP A 125 -42.92 -4.94 -33.87
N PRO A 126 -43.18 -4.24 -34.99
CA PRO A 126 -44.53 -3.86 -35.40
C PRO A 126 -45.44 -5.07 -35.71
N VAL A 127 -44.89 -6.27 -35.93
CA VAL A 127 -45.67 -7.48 -36.27
C VAL A 127 -46.53 -7.99 -35.11
N LEU A 128 -46.25 -7.59 -33.87
CA LEU A 128 -47.03 -7.98 -32.69
C LEU A 128 -48.28 -7.10 -32.44
N LEU A 129 -48.52 -6.09 -33.29
CA LEU A 129 -49.62 -5.12 -33.15
C LEU A 129 -50.70 -5.23 -34.24
N GLU A 130 -50.58 -6.17 -35.18
CA GLU A 130 -51.71 -6.50 -36.04
C GLU A 130 -52.62 -7.51 -35.31
N PRO A 131 -53.93 -7.19 -35.11
CA PRO A 131 -54.87 -8.01 -34.36
C PRO A 131 -55.33 -9.29 -35.07
#